data_AF-B4CUV0-F1
#
_entry.id   AF-B4CUV0-F1
#
_cell.length_a   1.000
_cell.length_b   1.000
_cell.length_c   1.000
_cell.angle_alpha   90.00
_cell.angle_beta   90.00
_cell.angle_gamma   90.00
#
_symmetry.space_group_name_H-M   'P 1'
#
loop_
_entity.id
_entity.type
_entity.pdbx_description
1 polymer ?
#
loop_
_entity_poly.entity_id
_entity_poly.type
_entity_poly.pdbx_seq_one_letter_code
_entity_poly.pdbx_strand_id
1 'polypeptide(L)'
;MRCPYCQTELPDHATECTHCDWVRDSTIEELRGENWLAAMLSFVPGLGHLYKGHLVSGILLLCVGGPAFLLFVMLLAPKTFGLSLLLPALFVAATAFHAFHLPDVRVHPGPREHALRTLAHWGKRMHR
;
A
#
# COMPACT_ATOMS: atom_id res chain seq x y z
N MET A 1 -29.47 -9.21 5.34
CA MET A 1 -29.09 -8.09 6.27
C MET A 1 -29.87 -6.80 5.94
N ARG A 2 -30.01 -5.82 6.84
CA ARG A 2 -30.69 -4.53 6.54
C ARG A 2 -29.69 -3.44 6.16
N CYS A 3 -30.00 -2.63 5.15
CA CYS A 3 -29.18 -1.46 4.78
C CYS A 3 -29.19 -0.41 5.91
N PRO A 4 -28.04 0.14 6.36
CA PRO A 4 -27.99 1.12 7.44
C PRO A 4 -28.58 2.48 7.05
N TYR A 5 -28.70 2.77 5.76
CA TYR A 5 -29.18 4.06 5.26
C TYR A 5 -30.69 4.06 4.98
N CYS A 6 -31.15 3.14 4.11
CA CYS A 6 -32.55 3.08 3.67
C CYS A 6 -33.33 1.89 4.25
N GLN A 7 -32.71 1.04 5.07
CA GLN A 7 -33.34 -0.07 5.82
C GLN A 7 -34.03 -1.18 5.00
N THR A 8 -33.88 -1.17 3.68
CA THR A 8 -34.33 -2.26 2.80
C THR A 8 -33.62 -3.58 3.14
N GLU A 9 -34.33 -4.70 2.95
CA GLU A 9 -33.77 -6.04 3.10
C GLU A 9 -32.85 -6.36 1.92
N LEU A 10 -31.57 -6.60 2.22
CA LEU A 10 -30.55 -6.98 1.25
C LEU A 10 -30.32 -8.49 1.33
N PRO A 11 -30.03 -9.14 0.18
CA PRO A 11 -29.54 -10.51 0.18
C PRO A 11 -28.25 -10.60 1.01
N ASP A 12 -28.00 -11.77 1.59
CA ASP A 12 -26.74 -12.00 2.29
C ASP A 12 -25.58 -11.69 1.33
N HIS A 13 -24.46 -11.16 1.83
CA HIS A 13 -23.28 -10.76 1.05
C HIS A 13 -23.44 -9.65 -0.03
N ALA A 14 -24.53 -8.87 -0.05
CA ALA A 14 -24.64 -7.71 -0.94
C ALA A 14 -23.58 -6.61 -0.67
N THR A 15 -22.86 -6.21 -1.72
CA THR A 15 -21.84 -5.14 -1.71
C THR A 15 -22.41 -3.75 -1.99
N GLU A 16 -23.64 -3.67 -2.52
CA GLU A 16 -24.37 -2.43 -2.78
C GLU A 16 -25.86 -2.59 -2.48
N CYS A 17 -26.54 -1.48 -2.23
CA CYS A 17 -27.98 -1.48 -2.03
C CYS A 17 -28.74 -1.26 -3.34
N THR A 18 -29.75 -2.08 -3.61
CA THR A 18 -30.60 -1.97 -4.81
C THR A 18 -31.56 -0.77 -4.77
N HIS A 19 -31.77 -0.18 -3.58
CA HIS A 19 -32.77 0.88 -3.35
C HIS A 19 -32.16 2.26 -3.04
N CYS A 20 -30.96 2.33 -2.49
CA CYS A 20 -30.27 3.57 -2.18
C CYS A 20 -28.78 3.48 -2.52
N ASP A 21 -28.08 4.61 -2.49
CA ASP A 21 -26.67 4.72 -2.91
C ASP A 21 -25.67 4.23 -1.84
N TRP A 22 -26.10 3.32 -0.97
CA TRP A 22 -25.23 2.74 0.04
C TRP A 22 -24.39 1.62 -0.57
N VAL A 23 -23.06 1.77 -0.48
CA VAL A 23 -22.07 0.78 -0.90
C VAL A 23 -21.30 0.33 0.33
N ARG A 24 -21.06 -0.97 0.43
CA ARG A 24 -20.20 -1.54 1.48
C ARG A 24 -18.76 -1.14 1.16
N ASP A 25 -18.12 -0.44 2.10
CA ASP A 25 -16.71 -0.07 1.99
C ASP A 25 -15.82 -1.33 2.11
N SER A 26 -15.58 -2.01 0.99
CA SER A 26 -14.69 -3.16 0.88
C SER A 26 -13.22 -2.77 0.80
N THR A 27 -12.92 -1.48 0.65
CA THR A 27 -11.56 -0.96 0.55
C THR A 27 -10.75 -1.34 1.79
N ILE A 28 -11.35 -1.35 2.98
CA ILE A 28 -10.69 -1.72 4.24
C ILE A 28 -10.21 -3.19 4.28
N GLU A 29 -10.94 -4.13 3.64
CA GLU A 29 -10.56 -5.55 3.60
C GLU A 29 -9.42 -5.81 2.59
N GLU A 30 -9.44 -5.13 1.44
CA GLU A 30 -8.38 -5.21 0.43
C GLU A 30 -7.05 -4.63 0.95
N LEU A 31 -7.10 -3.50 1.67
CA LEU A 31 -5.94 -2.89 2.33
C LEU A 31 -5.24 -3.84 3.34
N ARG A 32 -6.01 -4.69 4.03
CA ARG A 32 -5.44 -5.67 4.97
C ARG A 32 -4.70 -6.79 4.23
N GLY A 33 -5.19 -7.15 3.04
CA GLY A 33 -4.57 -8.07 2.10
C GLY A 33 -3.26 -7.54 1.51
N GLU A 34 -3.18 -6.25 1.22
CA GLU A 34 -1.97 -5.68 0.63
C GLU A 34 -0.84 -5.50 1.64
N ASN A 35 -1.17 -5.29 2.92
CA ASN A 35 -0.19 -5.17 4.00
C ASN A 35 0.59 -6.47 4.28
N TRP A 36 -0.04 -7.66 4.14
CA TRP A 36 0.68 -8.93 4.30
C TRP A 36 1.58 -9.22 3.09
N LEU A 37 1.15 -8.81 1.89
CA LEU A 37 1.95 -8.94 0.68
C LEU A 37 3.16 -8.00 0.72
N ALA A 38 3.01 -6.78 1.25
CA ALA A 38 4.10 -5.87 1.54
C ALA A 38 5.10 -6.46 2.56
N ALA A 39 4.61 -7.21 3.56
CA ALA A 39 5.45 -7.91 4.53
C ALA A 39 6.27 -9.04 3.89
N MET A 40 5.66 -9.82 2.98
CA MET A 40 6.35 -10.86 2.21
C MET A 40 7.35 -10.26 1.19
N LEU A 41 7.01 -9.14 0.56
CA LEU A 41 7.88 -8.42 -0.39
C LEU A 41 9.04 -7.68 0.27
N SER A 42 9.01 -7.48 1.59
CA SER A 42 10.07 -6.77 2.32
C SER A 42 11.35 -7.60 2.51
N PHE A 43 11.38 -8.85 2.05
CA PHE A 43 12.60 -9.68 2.01
C PHE A 43 13.68 -9.08 1.07
N VAL A 44 13.26 -8.29 0.07
CA VAL A 44 14.17 -7.56 -0.82
C VAL A 44 14.10 -6.06 -0.50
N PRO A 45 15.17 -5.45 0.04
CA PRO A 45 15.18 -4.02 0.32
C PRO A 45 14.92 -3.23 -0.97
N GLY A 46 13.87 -2.39 -0.99
CA GLY A 46 13.45 -1.61 -2.16
C GLY A 46 12.14 -2.05 -2.82
N LEU A 47 11.72 -3.32 -2.66
CA LEU A 47 10.48 -3.82 -3.30
C LEU A 47 9.21 -3.24 -2.67
N GLY A 48 9.21 -2.98 -1.36
CA GLY A 48 8.07 -2.40 -0.65
C GLY A 48 7.71 -0.97 -1.12
N HIS A 49 8.70 -0.14 -1.45
CA HIS A 49 8.44 1.20 -2.02
C HIS A 49 7.97 1.16 -3.47
N LEU A 50 8.43 0.16 -4.23
CA LEU A 50 7.94 -0.09 -5.60
C LEU A 50 6.48 -0.58 -5.58
N TYR A 51 6.10 -1.38 -4.58
CA TYR A 51 4.74 -1.87 -4.38
C TYR A 51 3.76 -0.81 -3.84
N LYS A 52 4.25 0.30 -3.28
CA LYS A 52 3.41 1.41 -2.78
C LYS A 52 3.22 2.58 -3.77
N GLY A 53 3.68 2.43 -5.01
CA GLY A 53 3.58 3.47 -6.05
C GLY A 53 4.70 4.52 -6.02
N HIS A 54 5.62 4.45 -5.04
CA HIS A 54 6.78 5.35 -4.97
C HIS A 54 7.98 4.79 -5.76
N LEU A 55 7.83 4.81 -7.09
CA LEU A 55 8.79 4.22 -8.04
C LEU A 55 10.20 4.79 -7.89
N VAL A 56 10.31 6.12 -7.70
CA VAL A 56 11.60 6.82 -7.61
C VAL A 56 12.40 6.38 -6.39
N SER A 57 11.77 6.35 -5.22
CA SER A 57 12.45 5.94 -3.99
C SER A 57 12.70 4.44 -3.93
N GLY A 58 11.83 3.61 -4.54
CA GLY A 58 12.07 2.17 -4.68
C GLY A 58 13.30 1.88 -5.56
N ILE A 59 13.40 2.52 -6.72
CA ILE A 59 14.54 2.40 -7.63
C ILE A 59 15.82 2.95 -6.99
N LEU A 60 15.75 4.10 -6.32
CA LEU A 60 16.91 4.69 -5.65
C LEU A 60 17.44 3.76 -4.55
N LEU A 61 16.55 3.17 -3.74
CA LEU A 61 16.96 2.26 -2.68
C LEU A 61 17.51 0.94 -3.25
N LEU A 62 16.95 0.43 -4.34
CA LEU A 62 17.40 -0.82 -4.97
C LEU A 62 18.71 -0.66 -5.74
N CYS A 63 18.86 0.39 -6.55
CA CYS A 63 20.01 0.60 -7.42
C CYS A 63 21.17 1.34 -6.75
N VAL A 64 20.90 2.18 -5.75
CA VAL A 64 21.92 3.02 -5.12
C VAL A 64 22.08 2.68 -3.64
N GLY A 65 20.98 2.69 -2.88
CA GLY A 65 21.02 2.50 -1.42
C GLY A 65 21.55 1.12 -1.00
N GLY A 66 21.00 0.04 -1.54
CA GLY A 66 21.39 -1.33 -1.24
C GLY A 66 22.85 -1.64 -1.60
N PRO A 67 23.28 -1.40 -2.85
CA PRO A 67 24.66 -1.64 -3.26
C PRO A 67 25.68 -0.78 -2.50
N ALA A 68 25.38 0.51 -2.27
CA ALA A 68 26.27 1.39 -1.51
C ALA A 68 26.40 0.94 -0.05
N PHE A 69 25.30 0.52 0.57
CA PHE A 69 25.30 0.00 1.94
C PHE A 69 26.07 -1.33 2.05
N LEU A 70 25.89 -2.24 1.09
CA LEU A 70 26.64 -3.50 1.03
C LEU A 70 28.14 -3.26 0.84
N LEU A 71 28.53 -2.35 -0.04
CA LEU A 71 29.93 -1.92 -0.21
C LEU A 71 30.50 -1.37 1.10
N PHE A 72 29.75 -0.51 1.78
CA PHE A 72 30.15 0.07 3.06
C PHE A 72 30.37 -1.01 4.14
N VAL A 73 29.45 -1.98 4.25
CA VAL A 73 29.57 -3.11 5.17
C VAL A 73 30.78 -3.99 4.84
N MET A 74 31.04 -4.25 3.55
CA MET A 74 32.19 -5.03 3.09
C MET A 74 33.52 -4.35 3.44
N LEU A 75 33.62 -3.03 3.29
CA LEU A 75 34.80 -2.26 3.67
C LEU A 75 35.03 -2.25 5.18
N LEU A 76 33.96 -2.28 5.98
CA LEU A 76 34.03 -2.33 7.45
C LEU A 76 34.25 -3.74 8.02
N ALA A 77 33.95 -4.80 7.26
CA ALA A 77 34.07 -6.19 7.70
C ALA A 77 35.47 -6.55 8.25
N PRO A 78 36.59 -6.25 7.56
CA PRO A 78 37.92 -6.56 8.08
C PRO A 78 38.29 -5.69 9.30
N LYS A 79 37.74 -4.47 9.40
CA LYS A 79 38.01 -3.55 10.53
C LYS A 79 37.26 -3.91 11.81
N THR A 80 36.13 -4.59 11.68
CA THR A 80 35.20 -4.90 12.78
C THR A 80 35.16 -6.38 13.15
N PHE A 81 36.09 -7.19 12.60
CA PHE A 81 36.15 -8.63 12.82
C PHE A 81 34.84 -9.35 12.41
N GLY A 82 34.15 -8.84 11.38
CA GLY A 82 32.90 -9.41 10.89
C GLY A 82 31.64 -8.95 11.64
N LEU A 83 31.74 -8.14 12.70
CA LEU A 83 30.56 -7.60 13.39
C LEU A 83 29.68 -6.73 12.46
N SER A 84 30.28 -6.10 11.45
CA SER A 84 29.54 -5.34 10.44
C SER A 84 28.54 -6.18 9.65
N LEU A 85 28.65 -7.51 9.65
CA LEU A 85 27.73 -8.39 8.93
C LEU A 85 26.33 -8.45 9.55
N LEU A 86 26.15 -7.93 10.77
CA LEU A 86 24.83 -7.74 11.39
C LEU A 86 24.12 -6.46 10.92
N LEU A 87 24.85 -5.46 10.40
CA LEU A 87 24.26 -4.21 9.92
C LEU A 87 23.29 -4.40 8.73
N PRO A 88 23.55 -5.28 7.75
CA PRO A 88 22.58 -5.61 6.68
C PRO A 88 21.23 -6.07 7.20
N ALA A 89 21.20 -6.90 8.24
CA ALA A 89 19.94 -7.36 8.83
C ALA A 89 19.16 -6.19 9.46
N LEU A 90 19.85 -5.29 10.16
CA LEU A 90 19.25 -4.07 10.71
C LEU A 90 18.78 -3.10 9.62
N PHE A 91 19.53 -2.97 8.53
CA PHE A 91 19.16 -2.13 7.39
C PHE A 91 17.89 -2.63 6.69
N VAL A 92 17.77 -3.95 6.51
CA VAL A 92 16.56 -4.57 5.98
C VAL A 92 15.38 -4.34 6.93
N ALA A 93 15.56 -4.54 8.25
CA ALA A 93 14.52 -4.30 9.24
C ALA A 93 14.08 -2.82 9.28
N ALA A 94 15.03 -1.89 9.20
CA ALA A 94 14.74 -0.45 9.20
C ALA A 94 14.02 0.00 7.92
N THR A 95 14.41 -0.51 6.75
CA THR A 95 13.74 -0.18 5.48
C THR A 95 12.34 -0.80 5.40
N ALA A 96 12.16 -1.99 5.96
CA ALA A 96 10.85 -2.61 6.16
C ALA A 96 9.95 -1.74 7.05
N PHE A 97 10.44 -1.36 8.24
CA PHE A 97 9.70 -0.53 9.19
C PHE A 97 9.32 0.83 8.57
N HIS A 98 10.24 1.46 7.85
CA HIS A 98 9.98 2.70 7.13
C HIS A 98 8.86 2.52 6.10
N ALA A 99 8.88 1.45 5.31
CA ALA A 99 7.83 1.16 4.33
C ALA A 99 6.44 0.96 4.95
N PHE A 100 6.36 0.39 6.16
CA PHE A 100 5.09 0.26 6.89
C PHE A 100 4.49 1.60 7.33
N HIS A 101 5.33 2.58 7.65
CA HIS A 101 4.88 3.89 8.13
C HIS A 101 4.50 4.88 7.04
N LEU A 102 4.86 4.64 5.77
CA LEU A 102 4.44 5.50 4.67
C LEU A 102 2.95 5.26 4.34
N PRO A 103 2.12 6.30 4.14
CA PRO A 103 0.75 6.15 3.63
C PRO A 103 0.75 5.69 2.16
N ASP A 104 -0.27 4.91 1.77
CA ASP A 104 -0.39 4.34 0.42
C ASP A 104 -1.00 5.33 -0.56
N VAL A 105 -0.30 5.61 -1.66
CA VAL A 105 -0.74 6.59 -2.66
C VAL A 105 -1.78 5.99 -3.61
N ARG A 106 -1.84 4.65 -3.75
CA ARG A 106 -2.82 4.00 -4.65
C ARG A 106 -4.25 4.02 -4.12
N VAL A 107 -4.42 4.24 -2.81
CA VAL A 107 -5.74 4.21 -2.14
C VAL A 107 -6.50 5.53 -2.32
N HIS A 108 -5.84 6.60 -2.77
CA HIS A 108 -6.53 7.82 -3.16
C HIS A 108 -6.74 7.82 -4.68
N PRO A 109 -7.97 7.53 -5.16
CA PRO A 109 -8.27 7.74 -6.57
C PRO A 109 -7.90 9.18 -6.89
N GLY A 110 -7.11 9.36 -7.94
CA GLY A 110 -6.62 10.69 -8.31
C GLY A 110 -7.79 11.68 -8.43
N PRO A 111 -7.58 12.99 -8.24
CA PRO A 111 -8.66 13.99 -8.25
C PRO A 111 -9.60 13.87 -9.46
N ARG A 112 -9.07 13.41 -10.60
CA ARG A 112 -9.82 13.09 -11.82
C ARG A 112 -10.78 11.92 -11.68
N GLU A 113 -10.37 10.81 -11.08
CA GLU A 113 -11.23 9.62 -10.96
C GLU A 113 -12.35 9.84 -9.95
N HIS A 114 -12.06 10.55 -8.85
CA HIS A 114 -13.09 11.01 -7.93
C HIS A 114 -14.07 11.99 -8.62
N ALA A 115 -13.57 12.92 -9.42
CA ALA A 115 -14.41 13.83 -10.21
C ALA A 115 -15.28 13.09 -11.24
N LEU A 116 -14.75 12.08 -11.91
CA LEU A 116 -15.51 11.30 -12.90
C LEU A 116 -16.58 10.42 -12.24
N ARG A 117 -16.25 9.75 -11.12
CA ARG A 117 -17.24 9.00 -10.33
C ARG A 117 -18.32 9.92 -9.78
N THR A 118 -17.94 11.12 -9.35
CA THR A 118 -18.92 12.10 -8.89
C THR A 118 -19.77 12.66 -10.05
N LEU A 119 -19.22 12.92 -11.22
CA LEU A 119 -20.06 13.35 -12.35
C LEU A 119 -21.00 12.24 -12.83
N ALA A 120 -20.55 10.98 -12.81
CA ALA A 120 -21.38 9.82 -13.14
C ALA A 120 -22.55 9.62 -12.15
N HIS A 121 -22.36 9.87 -10.84
CA HIS A 121 -23.47 9.80 -9.88
C HIS A 121 -24.49 10.93 -10.09
N TRP A 122 -24.04 12.17 -10.36
CA TRP A 122 -24.94 13.29 -10.65
C TRP A 122 -25.74 13.07 -11.93
N GLY A 123 -25.13 12.52 -12.98
CA GLY A 123 -25.83 12.19 -14.23
C GLY A 123 -26.96 11.19 -14.04
N LYS A 124 -26.78 10.19 -13.16
CA LYS A 124 -27.84 9.23 -12.80
C LYS A 124 -28.95 9.85 -11.93
N ARG A 125 -28.62 10.84 -11.09
CA ARG A 125 -29.60 11.53 -10.23
C ARG A 125 -30.51 12.48 -10.99
N MET A 126 -30.04 13.09 -12.08
CA MET A 126 -30.83 14.03 -12.90
C MET A 126 -31.87 13.35 -13.81
N HIS A 127 -31.75 12.04 -14.04
CA HIS A 127 -32.67 11.27 -14.90
C HIS A 127 -33.72 10.45 -14.13
N ARG A 128 -33.84 10.64 -12.80
CA ARG A 128 -34.96 10.17 -11.96
C ARG A 128 -35.77 11.35 -11.47
#